data_AF-A1RVZ4-F1
#
_entry.id   AF-A1RVZ4-F1
#
_cell.length_a   1.000
_cell.length_b   1.000
_cell.length_c   1.000
_cell.angle_alpha   90.00
_cell.angle_beta   90.00
_cell.angle_gamma   90.00
#
_symmetry.space_group_name_H-M   'P 1'
#
loop_
_entity.id
_entity.type
_entity.pdbx_description
1 polymer ?
#
loop_
_entity_poly.entity_id
_entity_poly.type
_entity_poly.pdbx_seq_one_letter_code
_entity_poly.pdbx_strand_id
1 'polypeptide(L)'
;MKVRVKIFNPVEPGTSLEVEALVDTGAIYNVVGRDLLERLGVKPLEKTRFRVFGGVVEREVGVELIGRRRTAVVVFGETGDPVVLGVTALEALGLTSLGGF
;
A
#
# COMPACT_ATOMS: atom_id res chain seq x y z
N MET A 1 -1.59 -15.25 -2.08
CA MET A 1 -0.91 -15.64 -0.82
C MET A 1 -1.21 -14.60 0.24
N LYS A 2 -1.27 -14.96 1.53
CA LYS A 2 -1.44 -13.99 2.63
C LYS A 2 -0.17 -13.90 3.46
N VAL A 3 0.19 -12.70 3.91
CA VAL A 3 1.35 -12.44 4.77
C VAL A 3 0.98 -11.44 5.85
N ARG A 4 1.58 -11.56 7.04
CA ARG A 4 1.50 -10.50 8.04
C ARG A 4 2.60 -9.48 7.80
N VAL A 5 2.22 -8.21 7.72
CA VAL A 5 3.14 -7.10 7.56
C VAL A 5 2.82 -6.00 8.55
N LYS A 6 3.87 -5.28 8.95
CA LYS A 6 3.73 -4.06 9.73
C LYS A 6 3.71 -2.86 8.78
N ILE A 7 2.69 -2.02 8.92
CA ILE A 7 2.53 -0.75 8.22
C ILE A 7 2.59 0.40 9.21
N PHE A 8 3.18 1.53 8.80
CA PHE A 8 3.26 2.72 9.63
C PHE A 8 3.46 3.98 8.80
N ASN A 9 3.16 5.13 9.40
CA ASN A 9 3.32 6.43 8.76
C ASN A 9 4.81 6.85 8.71
N PRO A 10 5.39 7.13 7.53
CA PRO A 10 6.77 7.59 7.42
C PRO A 10 7.02 8.96 8.04
N VAL A 11 6.00 9.82 8.05
CA VAL A 11 6.08 11.19 8.57
C VAL A 11 6.04 11.18 10.10
N GLU A 12 5.32 10.23 10.68
CA GLU A 12 5.17 10.07 12.13
C GLU A 12 5.24 8.59 12.54
N PRO A 13 6.45 8.01 12.64
CA PRO A 13 6.65 6.56 12.80
C PRO A 13 6.36 6.03 14.22
N GLY A 14 5.74 6.83 15.09
CA GLY A 14 5.45 6.48 16.47
C GLY A 14 4.41 5.37 16.62
N THR A 15 3.56 5.16 15.60
CA THR A 15 2.47 4.18 15.61
C THR A 15 2.58 3.24 14.42
N SER A 16 2.34 1.95 14.66
CA SER A 16 2.33 0.92 13.63
C SER A 16 1.16 -0.04 13.80
N LEU A 17 0.65 -0.59 12.70
CA LEU A 17 -0.35 -1.65 12.69
C LEU A 17 0.25 -2.91 12.06
N GLU A 18 0.00 -4.07 12.66
CA GLU A 18 0.26 -5.36 12.02
C GLU A 18 -1.04 -5.84 11.37
N VAL A 19 -0.97 -6.09 10.06
CA VAL A 19 -2.14 -6.44 9.24
C VAL A 19 -1.85 -7.70 8.43
N GLU A 20 -2.90 -8.47 8.16
CA GLU A 20 -2.85 -9.54 7.16
C GLU A 20 -3.09 -8.93 5.78
N ALA A 21 -2.13 -9.11 4.88
CA ALA A 21 -2.16 -8.58 3.53
C ALA A 21 -2.17 -9.67 2.47
N LEU A 22 -2.94 -9.46 1.41
CA LEU A 22 -2.93 -10.25 0.19
C LEU A 22 -1.75 -9.83 -0.67
N VAL A 23 -0.89 -10.77 -1.06
CA VAL A 23 0.14 -10.55 -2.06
C VAL A 23 -0.49 -10.68 -3.44
N ASP A 24 -0.45 -9.60 -4.23
CA ASP A 24 -0.97 -9.53 -5.59
C ASP A 24 0.06 -8.91 -6.55
N THR A 25 0.68 -9.75 -7.37
CA THR A 25 1.65 -9.31 -8.38
C THR A 25 1.00 -8.67 -9.61
N GLY A 26 -0.33 -8.73 -9.73
CA GLY A 26 -1.11 -8.01 -10.75
C GLY A 26 -1.43 -6.57 -10.36
N ALA A 27 -1.29 -6.21 -9.08
CA ALA A 27 -1.45 -4.86 -8.58
C ALA A 27 -0.11 -4.12 -8.58
N ILE A 28 -0.08 -2.89 -9.11
CA ILE A 28 1.15 -2.08 -9.14
C ILE A 28 1.46 -1.53 -7.73
N TYR A 29 0.44 -1.00 -7.06
CA TYR A 29 0.56 -0.31 -5.78
C TYR A 29 -0.12 -1.07 -4.65
N ASN A 30 0.22 -0.71 -3.42
CA ASN A 30 -0.50 -1.18 -2.26
C ASN A 30 -1.89 -0.57 -2.20
N VAL A 31 -2.84 -1.31 -1.64
CA VAL A 31 -4.16 -0.79 -1.26
C VAL A 31 -4.36 -1.08 0.21
N VAL A 32 -4.66 -0.04 0.98
CA VAL A 32 -4.97 -0.15 2.41
C VAL A 32 -6.28 0.59 2.66
N GLY A 33 -7.18 -0.03 3.42
CA GLY A 33 -8.44 0.59 3.81
C GLY A 33 -8.20 1.95 4.48
N ARG A 34 -8.99 2.94 4.07
CA ARG A 34 -8.89 4.32 4.57
C ARG A 34 -8.87 4.40 6.10
N ASP A 35 -9.69 3.59 6.77
CA ASP A 35 -9.79 3.54 8.22
C ASP A 35 -8.46 3.18 8.90
N LEU A 36 -7.67 2.29 8.30
CA LEU A 36 -6.36 1.90 8.80
C LEU A 36 -5.31 2.99 8.56
N LEU A 37 -5.33 3.62 7.39
CA LEU A 37 -4.42 4.73 7.07
C LEU A 37 -4.69 5.95 7.95
N GLU A 38 -5.96 6.27 8.19
CA GLU A 38 -6.36 7.36 9.09
C GLU A 38 -5.95 7.09 10.54
N ARG A 39 -6.10 5.84 11.02
CA ARG A 39 -5.60 5.42 12.35
C ARG A 39 -4.08 5.58 12.49
N LEU A 40 -3.34 5.41 11.40
CA LEU A 40 -1.90 5.64 11.33
C LEU A 40 -1.54 7.12 11.11
N GLY A 41 -2.52 8.00 10.91
CA GLY A 41 -2.30 9.41 10.57
C GLY A 41 -1.72 9.63 9.18
N VAL A 42 -1.76 8.63 8.29
CA VAL A 42 -1.33 8.77 6.89
C VAL A 42 -2.35 9.64 6.17
N LYS A 43 -1.89 10.73 5.56
CA LYS A 43 -2.75 11.67 4.81
C LYS A 43 -2.58 11.44 3.30
N PRO A 44 -3.65 11.60 2.51
CA PRO A 44 -3.54 11.71 1.06
C PRO A 44 -2.57 12.83 0.68
N LEU A 45 -1.69 12.55 -0.28
CA LEU A 45 -0.79 13.53 -0.89
C LEU A 45 -1.38 14.08 -2.19
N GLU A 46 -2.01 13.22 -2.98
CA GLU A 46 -2.64 13.59 -4.24
C GLU A 46 -3.78 12.64 -4.61
N LYS A 47 -4.47 12.95 -5.71
CA LYS A 47 -5.42 12.06 -6.38
C LYS A 47 -4.84 11.60 -7.70
N THR A 48 -4.83 10.29 -7.92
CA THR A 48 -4.29 9.66 -9.12
C THR A 48 -5.38 8.88 -9.84
N ARG A 49 -5.34 8.90 -11.18
CA ARG A 49 -6.24 8.12 -12.03
C ARG A 49 -5.64 6.76 -12.33
N PHE A 50 -6.38 5.70 -12.02
CA PHE A 50 -6.01 4.31 -12.25
C PHE A 50 -6.91 3.71 -13.32
N ARG A 51 -6.32 2.98 -14.26
CA ARG A 51 -7.07 2.18 -15.21
C ARG A 51 -7.36 0.83 -14.58
N VAL A 52 -8.64 0.51 -14.46
CA VAL A 52 -9.15 -0.74 -13.90
C VAL A 52 -10.05 -1.42 -14.93
N PHE A 53 -10.46 -2.65 -14.65
CA PHE A 53 -11.47 -3.30 -15.48
C PHE A 53 -12.77 -2.48 -15.44
N GLY A 54 -13.26 -2.06 -16.60
CA GLY A 54 -14.48 -1.25 -16.71
C GLY A 54 -14.29 0.27 -16.71
N GLY A 55 -13.05 0.80 -16.63
CA GLY A 55 -12.82 2.23 -16.86
C GLY A 55 -11.62 2.84 -16.14
N VAL A 56 -11.71 4.15 -15.90
CA VAL A 56 -10.74 4.91 -15.12
C VAL A 56 -11.39 5.30 -13.81
N VAL A 57 -10.72 5.00 -12.69
CA VAL A 57 -11.13 5.42 -11.36
C VAL A 57 -10.11 6.40 -10.80
N GLU A 58 -10.57 7.39 -10.05
CA GLU A 58 -9.68 8.29 -9.31
C GLU A 58 -9.61 7.82 -7.85
N ARG A 59 -8.40 7.76 -7.30
CA ARG A 59 -8.15 7.38 -5.91
C ARG A 59 -7.13 8.31 -5.29
N GLU A 60 -7.29 8.52 -3.98
CA GLU A 60 -6.27 9.19 -3.18
C GLU A 60 -5.07 8.28 -2.98
N VAL A 61 -3.88 8.87 -3.01
CA VAL A 61 -2.62 8.16 -2.77
C VAL A 61 -1.81 8.87 -1.69
N GLY A 62 -1.05 8.10 -0.93
CA GLY A 62 -0.13 8.58 0.07
C GLY A 62 1.13 7.72 0.10
N VAL A 63 1.85 7.83 1.22
CA VAL A 63 3.10 7.08 1.43
C VAL A 63 3.03 6.36 2.76
N GLU A 64 3.41 5.10 2.76
CA GLU A 64 3.54 4.27 3.96
C GLU A 64 4.93 3.64 4.05
N LEU A 65 5.32 3.23 5.26
CA LEU A 65 6.45 2.34 5.47
C LEU A 65 5.95 0.92 5.74
N ILE A 66 6.57 -0.04 5.05
CA ILE A 66 6.26 -1.45 5.13
C ILE A 66 7.44 -2.24 5.69
N GLY A 67 7.14 -3.24 6.53
CA GLY A 67 8.12 -4.20 7.05
C GLY A 67 9.33 -3.55 7.73
N ARG A 68 10.52 -3.74 7.17
CA ARG A 68 11.80 -3.21 7.70
C ARG A 68 12.07 -1.76 7.28
N ARG A 69 11.07 -0.89 7.39
CA ARG A 69 11.16 0.55 7.04
C ARG A 69 11.43 0.82 5.56
N ARG A 70 10.75 0.11 4.67
CA ARG A 70 10.77 0.38 3.22
C ARG A 70 9.60 1.28 2.86
N THR A 71 9.82 2.29 2.03
CA THR A 71 8.77 3.23 1.62
C THR A 71 8.03 2.70 0.39
N ALA A 72 6.70 2.79 0.40
CA ALA A 72 5.87 2.44 -0.75
C ALA A 72 4.75 3.48 -0.95
N VAL A 73 4.30 3.62 -2.20
CA VAL A 73 3.07 4.34 -2.52
C VAL A 73 1.89 3.46 -2.11
N VAL A 74 0.95 4.07 -1.39
CA VAL A 74 -0.29 3.41 -0.96
C VAL A 74 -1.49 4.12 -1.54
N VAL A 75 -2.40 3.34 -2.13
CA VAL A 75 -3.71 3.78 -2.58
C VAL A 75 -4.68 3.64 -1.41
N PHE A 76 -5.46 4.68 -1.16
CA PHE A 76 -6.53 4.64 -0.18
C PHE A 76 -7.69 3.81 -0.74
N GLY A 77 -7.89 2.62 -0.16
CA GLY A 77 -9.04 1.75 -0.41
C GLY A 77 -10.27 2.18 0.38
N GLU A 78 -11.39 1.51 0.15
CA GLU A 78 -12.61 1.72 0.93
C GLU A 78 -12.46 1.14 2.33
N THR A 79 -13.30 1.60 3.26
CA THR A 79 -13.28 1.09 4.63
C THR A 79 -13.63 -0.40 4.65
N GLY A 80 -12.78 -1.21 5.30
CA GLY A 80 -12.96 -2.67 5.37
C GLY A 80 -12.45 -3.45 4.15
N ASP A 81 -11.90 -2.77 3.13
CA ASP A 81 -11.21 -3.46 2.04
C ASP A 81 -10.01 -4.25 2.57
N PRO A 82 -9.71 -5.42 1.98
CA PRO A 82 -8.53 -6.18 2.34
C PRO A 82 -7.27 -5.39 2.00
N VAL A 83 -6.24 -5.50 2.84
CA VAL A 83 -4.94 -4.94 2.53
C VAL A 83 -4.30 -5.74 1.39
N VAL A 84 -3.82 -5.04 0.37
CA VAL A 84 -3.14 -5.62 -0.80
C VAL A 84 -1.72 -5.09 -0.87
N LEU A 85 -0.75 -6.00 -1.03
CA LEU A 85 0.64 -5.69 -1.36
C LEU A 85 0.85 -5.86 -2.86
N GLY A 86 1.06 -4.73 -3.54
CA GLY A 86 1.38 -4.68 -4.95
C GLY A 86 2.87 -4.89 -5.23
N VAL A 87 3.22 -4.95 -6.51
CA VAL A 87 4.59 -5.25 -6.96
C VAL A 87 5.62 -4.27 -6.43
N THR A 88 5.31 -2.97 -6.39
CA THR A 88 6.27 -1.94 -5.92
C THR A 88 6.68 -2.13 -4.45
N ALA A 89 5.76 -2.62 -3.61
CA ALA A 89 6.06 -2.98 -2.24
C ALA A 89 6.90 -4.26 -2.13
N LEU A 90 6.58 -5.26 -2.95
CA LEU A 90 7.35 -6.50 -2.99
C LEU A 90 8.79 -6.25 -3.44
N GLU A 91 9.00 -5.36 -4.41
CA GLU A 91 10.32 -4.90 -4.86
C GLU A 91 11.06 -4.15 -3.76
N ALA A 92 10.40 -3.21 -3.09
CA ALA A 92 11.00 -2.47 -1.99
C ALA A 92 11.44 -3.40 -0.83
N LEU A 93 10.72 -4.52 -0.64
CA LEU A 93 11.06 -5.58 0.32
C LEU A 93 12.10 -6.59 -0.20
N GLY A 94 12.51 -6.52 -1.47
CA GLY A 94 13.45 -7.47 -2.10
C GLY A 94 12.85 -8.86 -2.33
N LEU A 95 11.52 -8.95 -2.42
CA LEU A 95 10.77 -10.21 -2.57
C LEU A 95 10.45 -10.55 -4.03
N THR A 96 10.62 -9.57 -4.92
CA THR A 96 10.61 -9.79 -6.36
C THR A 96 11.66 -8.89 -6.98
N SER A 97 12.26 -9.36 -8.05
CA SER A 97 12.97 -8.52 -8.99
C SER A 97 12.13 -8.47 -10.26
N LEU A 98 11.63 -7.30 -10.66
CA LEU A 98 11.56 -7.08 -12.10
C LEU A 98 13.00 -7.21 -12.58
N GLY A 99 13.25 -8.19 -13.45
CA GLY A 99 14.54 -8.40 -14.08
C GLY A 99 15.08 -7.06 -14.61
N GLY A 100 16.39 -6.89 -14.50
CA GLY A 100 17.09 -5.64 -14.74
C GLY A 100 16.60 -4.87 -15.97
N PHE A 101 16.53 -3.56 -15.80
CA PHE A 101 16.86 -2.66 -16.90
C PHE A 101 18.36 -2.75 -17.17
#